data_AF-A0A7C5W3H3-F1
#
_entry.id   AF-A0A7C5W3H3-F1
#
_cell.length_a   1.000
_cell.length_b   1.000
_cell.length_c   1.000
_cell.angle_alpha   90.00
_cell.angle_beta   90.00
_cell.angle_gamma   90.00
#
_symmetry.space_group_name_H-M   'P 1'
#
loop_
_entity.id
_entity.type
_entity.pdbx_description
1 polymer ?
#
loop_
_entity_poly.entity_id
_entity_poly.type
_entity_poly.pdbx_seq_one_letter_code
_entity_poly.pdbx_strand_id
1 'polypeptide(L)'
;MTPCSTASLTTRTCPRSIPRPWNLSNAITTDSAAVKIERTRNPELEKLVEGIDTLPTLPSIVARVNELVQDPATSASDLNDVISRDLALSGRLLKLVNSSMYGFPRKISSVTHAVVILGFNTVRNVVLSA
;
A
#
# COMPACT_ATOMS: atom_id res chain seq x y z
N MET A 1 13.01 18.66 -70.57
CA MET A 1 14.48 18.66 -70.35
C MET A 1 14.74 19.37 -69.04
N THR A 2 15.02 18.61 -67.98
CA THR A 2 15.33 19.07 -66.62
C THR A 2 16.81 19.41 -66.47
N PRO A 3 17.15 20.43 -65.66
CA PRO A 3 18.37 20.42 -64.85
C PRO A 3 17.99 20.69 -63.36
N CYS A 4 18.76 20.40 -62.32
CA CYS A 4 20.07 19.80 -62.16
C CYS A 4 20.08 19.13 -60.78
N SER A 5 20.76 18.01 -60.66
CA SER A 5 21.07 17.31 -59.41
C SER A 5 22.17 18.06 -58.63
N THR A 6 22.20 17.92 -57.30
CA THR A 6 23.32 17.38 -56.48
C THR A 6 23.57 18.14 -55.15
N ALA A 7 23.54 17.39 -54.02
CA ALA A 7 24.30 17.52 -52.75
C ALA A 7 24.14 18.79 -51.86
N SER A 8 24.38 18.81 -50.54
CA SER A 8 24.40 17.86 -49.41
C SER A 8 24.81 18.67 -48.14
N LEU A 9 24.17 18.43 -46.99
CA LEU A 9 24.63 18.57 -45.59
C LEU A 9 25.43 19.83 -45.13
N THR A 10 24.89 20.64 -44.20
CA THR A 10 25.36 20.81 -42.78
C THR A 10 24.78 22.06 -42.06
N THR A 11 24.09 21.78 -40.93
CA THR A 11 23.99 22.51 -39.63
C THR A 11 23.95 24.05 -39.52
N ARG A 12 22.89 24.57 -38.84
CA ARG A 12 22.89 25.29 -37.53
C ARG A 12 21.63 26.17 -37.33
N THR A 13 20.71 25.81 -36.42
CA THR A 13 20.34 26.48 -35.13
C THR A 13 20.16 28.00 -35.19
N CYS A 14 19.01 28.62 -34.83
CA CYS A 14 18.49 28.93 -33.48
C CYS A 14 17.34 30.00 -33.64
N PRO A 15 16.65 30.56 -32.61
CA PRO A 15 16.11 30.08 -31.32
C PRO A 15 14.63 30.49 -31.04
N ARG A 16 14.10 30.05 -29.87
CA ARG A 16 13.01 30.65 -29.04
C ARG A 16 11.59 30.64 -29.65
N SER A 17 10.50 30.28 -28.96
CA SER A 17 10.20 30.04 -27.55
C SER A 17 8.75 29.54 -27.48
N ILE A 18 8.50 28.32 -27.01
CA ILE A 18 7.12 27.86 -26.73
C ILE A 18 6.83 28.21 -25.27
N PRO A 19 5.79 29.01 -24.95
CA PRO A 19 5.47 29.34 -23.58
C PRO A 19 4.90 28.12 -22.85
N ARG A 20 5.36 27.89 -21.61
CA ARG A 20 4.79 26.89 -20.70
C ARG A 20 3.55 27.47 -20.01
N PRO A 21 2.42 26.76 -19.91
CA PRO A 21 1.14 27.35 -19.54
C PRO A 21 0.91 27.50 -18.02
N TRP A 22 1.95 27.46 -17.17
CA TRP A 22 1.76 27.51 -15.72
C TRP A 22 1.61 28.93 -15.14
N ASN A 23 1.61 29.97 -15.98
CA ASN A 23 1.32 31.33 -15.54
C ASN A 23 0.09 31.91 -16.25
N LEU A 24 -1.09 31.58 -15.71
CA LEU A 24 -2.19 32.53 -15.65
C LEU A 24 -2.92 32.33 -14.32
N SER A 25 -2.71 33.29 -13.42
CA SER A 25 -3.66 33.62 -12.39
C SER A 25 -5.07 33.70 -13.03
N ASN A 26 -6.07 33.13 -12.35
CA ASN A 26 -7.50 33.35 -12.62
C ASN A 26 -8.14 32.79 -13.92
N ALA A 27 -7.78 31.56 -14.34
CA ALA A 27 -8.69 30.73 -15.15
C ALA A 27 -9.59 29.87 -14.24
N ILE A 28 -10.63 30.49 -13.69
CA ILE A 28 -11.76 29.77 -13.06
C ILE A 28 -12.72 29.41 -14.20
N THR A 29 -12.64 28.17 -14.69
CA THR A 29 -13.73 27.63 -15.49
C THR A 29 -13.85 26.13 -15.24
N THR A 30 -14.75 25.83 -14.30
CA THR A 30 -15.63 24.64 -14.20
C THR A 30 -15.08 23.33 -14.76
N ASP A 31 -14.65 22.43 -13.87
CA ASP A 31 -15.28 21.11 -13.83
C ASP A 31 -15.08 20.40 -12.47
N SER A 32 -16.19 19.88 -11.96
CA SER A 32 -16.31 18.75 -11.04
C SER A 32 -15.27 18.59 -9.92
N ALA A 33 -15.53 19.23 -8.77
CA ALA A 33 -15.34 18.65 -7.44
C ALA A 33 -14.12 17.72 -7.25
N ALA A 34 -12.91 18.17 -7.59
CA ALA A 34 -11.71 17.54 -7.09
C ALA A 34 -11.52 17.98 -5.63
N VAL A 35 -12.22 17.31 -4.71
CA VAL A 35 -11.87 17.35 -3.29
C VAL A 35 -10.46 16.78 -3.19
N LYS A 36 -9.48 17.68 -3.14
CA LYS A 36 -8.11 17.37 -2.79
C LYS A 36 -8.16 16.89 -1.35
N ILE A 37 -8.19 15.57 -1.14
CA ILE A 37 -7.92 14.98 0.17
C ILE A 37 -6.44 15.26 0.42
N GLU A 38 -6.14 16.46 0.89
CA GLU A 38 -4.88 16.76 1.55
C GLU A 38 -4.87 15.84 2.77
N ARG A 39 -4.13 14.72 2.68
CA ARG A 39 -3.89 13.84 3.81
C ARG A 39 -3.16 14.68 4.86
N THR A 40 -3.90 15.26 5.80
CA THR A 40 -3.34 15.98 6.93
C THR A 40 -2.55 14.98 7.75
N ARG A 41 -1.23 14.97 7.53
CA ARG A 41 -0.28 14.18 8.29
C ARG A 41 -0.16 14.83 9.67
N ASN A 42 -0.94 14.37 10.63
CA ASN A 42 -0.81 14.81 12.01
C ASN A 42 0.33 14.01 12.67
N PRO A 43 1.45 14.64 13.06
CA PRO A 43 2.59 13.94 13.67
C PRO A 43 2.22 13.28 15.02
N GLU A 44 1.17 13.75 15.69
CA GLU A 44 0.68 13.16 16.94
C GLU A 44 -0.01 11.81 16.70
N LEU A 45 -0.73 11.67 15.58
CA LEU A 45 -1.34 10.42 15.17
C LEU A 45 -0.29 9.37 14.77
N GLU A 46 0.81 9.79 14.14
CA GLU A 46 1.89 8.87 13.77
C GLU A 46 2.54 8.24 15.01
N LYS A 47 2.76 9.01 16.09
CA LYS A 47 3.28 8.50 17.36
C LYS A 47 2.35 7.48 18.04
N LEU A 48 1.04 7.69 17.95
CA LEU A 48 0.07 6.75 18.52
C LEU A 48 0.08 5.42 17.76
N VAL A 49 0.26 5.48 16.44
CA VAL A 49 0.38 4.28 15.59
C VAL A 49 1.69 3.52 15.87
N GLU A 50 2.79 4.21 16.14
CA GLU A 50 4.05 3.58 16.57
C GLU A 50 3.89 2.81 17.90
N GLY A 51 3.03 3.28 18.80
CA GLY A 51 2.71 2.58 20.05
C GLY A 51 1.95 1.26 19.87
N ILE A 52 1.35 1.02 18.70
CA ILE A 52 0.63 -0.24 18.40
C ILE A 52 1.62 -1.36 18.04
N ASP A 53 2.80 -1.02 17.50
CA ASP A 53 3.82 -2.03 17.16
C ASP A 53 4.42 -2.71 18.40
N THR A 54 4.44 -2.02 19.54
CA THR A 54 5.03 -2.52 20.79
C THR A 54 4.08 -3.36 21.63
N LEU A 55 2.85 -3.62 21.16
CA LEU A 55 1.89 -4.42 21.90
C LEU A 55 2.37 -5.89 22.00
N PRO A 56 2.52 -6.44 23.22
CA PRO A 56 2.79 -7.86 23.40
C PRO A 56 1.54 -8.65 23.02
N THR A 57 1.74 -9.77 22.33
CA THR A 57 0.65 -10.68 21.96
C THR A 57 0.31 -11.60 23.13
N LEU A 58 -0.95 -12.01 23.24
CA LEU A 58 -1.37 -12.89 24.33
C LEU A 58 -0.85 -14.33 24.08
N PRO A 59 -0.13 -14.94 25.03
CA PRO A 59 0.44 -16.28 24.84
C PRO A 59 -0.63 -17.37 24.65
N SER A 60 -1.83 -17.17 25.20
CA SER A 60 -2.98 -18.08 25.00
C SER A 60 -3.46 -18.09 23.55
N ILE A 61 -3.41 -16.95 22.86
CA ILE A 61 -3.82 -16.83 21.45
C ILE A 61 -2.76 -17.46 20.55
N VAL A 62 -1.48 -17.26 20.86
CA VAL A 62 -0.35 -17.89 20.15
C VAL A 62 -0.46 -19.41 20.17
N ALA A 63 -0.71 -20.00 21.35
CA ALA A 63 -0.90 -21.44 21.48
C ALA A 63 -2.09 -21.93 20.63
N ARG A 64 -3.22 -21.22 20.71
CA ARG A 64 -4.43 -21.59 19.96
C ARG A 64 -4.25 -21.51 18.45
N VAL A 65 -3.58 -20.47 17.95
CA VAL A 65 -3.30 -20.35 16.51
C VAL A 65 -2.35 -21.46 16.06
N ASN A 66 -1.35 -21.82 16.87
CA ASN A 66 -0.45 -22.92 16.53
C ASN A 66 -1.17 -24.28 16.46
N GLU A 67 -2.12 -24.54 17.36
CA GLU A 67 -2.99 -25.73 17.28
C GLU A 67 -3.82 -25.74 15.98
N LEU A 68 -4.46 -24.61 15.67
CA LEU A 68 -5.32 -24.46 14.49
C LEU A 68 -4.54 -24.58 13.17
N VAL A 69 -3.30 -24.11 13.10
CA VAL A 69 -2.47 -24.25 11.89
C VAL A 69 -1.96 -25.69 11.70
N GLN A 70 -1.88 -26.49 12.76
CA GLN A 70 -1.45 -27.89 12.67
C GLN A 70 -2.56 -28.81 12.15
N ASP A 71 -3.82 -28.45 12.36
CA ASP A 71 -4.96 -29.22 11.85
C ASP A 71 -5.21 -28.88 10.35
N PRO A 72 -5.17 -29.87 9.44
CA PRO A 72 -5.43 -29.65 8.02
C PRO A 72 -6.91 -29.38 7.69
N ALA A 73 -7.84 -29.61 8.62
CA ALA A 73 -9.27 -29.35 8.42
C ALA A 73 -9.67 -27.89 8.74
N THR A 74 -8.73 -27.08 9.22
CA THR A 74 -9.03 -25.75 9.73
C THR A 74 -9.35 -24.75 8.62
N SER A 75 -10.42 -23.98 8.82
CA SER A 75 -10.80 -22.94 7.86
C SER A 75 -10.09 -21.61 8.18
N ALA A 76 -10.01 -20.73 7.19
CA ALA A 76 -9.56 -19.35 7.39
C ALA A 76 -10.49 -18.55 8.33
N SER A 77 -11.76 -18.97 8.45
CA SER A 77 -12.73 -18.35 9.36
C SER A 77 -12.40 -18.65 10.82
N ASP A 78 -12.07 -19.91 11.14
CA ASP A 78 -11.74 -20.32 12.50
C ASP A 78 -10.50 -19.58 13.02
N LEU A 79 -9.53 -19.39 12.12
CA LEU A 79 -8.29 -18.67 12.43
C LEU A 79 -8.54 -17.17 12.59
N ASN A 80 -9.43 -16.60 11.77
CA ASN A 80 -9.89 -15.22 11.91
C ASN A 80 -10.58 -14.97 13.25
N ASP A 81 -11.40 -15.89 13.74
CA ASP A 81 -12.13 -15.74 15.01
C ASP A 81 -11.20 -15.72 16.22
N VAL A 82 -10.05 -16.37 16.12
CA VAL A 82 -9.01 -16.35 17.15
C VAL A 82 -8.16 -15.09 17.04
N ILE A 83 -7.71 -14.71 15.84
CA ILE A 83 -6.88 -13.52 15.63
C ILE A 83 -7.65 -12.24 15.96
N SER A 84 -8.93 -12.15 15.60
CA SER A 84 -9.76 -10.95 15.81
C SER A 84 -9.95 -10.60 17.30
N ARG A 85 -9.66 -11.54 18.22
CA ARG A 85 -9.70 -11.31 19.66
C ARG A 85 -8.45 -10.59 20.16
N ASP A 86 -7.35 -10.61 19.41
CA ASP A 86 -6.11 -9.94 19.75
C ASP A 86 -5.82 -8.78 18.80
N LEU A 87 -5.77 -7.58 19.37
CA LEU A 87 -5.47 -6.36 18.63
C LEU A 87 -4.01 -6.32 18.14
N ALA A 88 -3.09 -6.86 18.93
CA ALA A 88 -1.66 -6.84 18.63
C ALA A 88 -1.35 -7.69 17.39
N LEU A 89 -1.81 -8.96 17.38
CA LEU A 89 -1.67 -9.84 16.22
C LEU A 89 -2.41 -9.30 14.98
N SER A 90 -3.64 -8.82 15.15
CA SER A 90 -4.42 -8.27 14.04
C SER A 90 -3.73 -7.08 13.38
N GLY A 91 -3.20 -6.15 14.17
CA GLY A 91 -2.46 -4.98 13.68
C GLY A 91 -1.20 -5.37 12.92
N ARG A 92 -0.42 -6.33 13.46
CA ARG A 92 0.79 -6.85 12.80
C ARG A 92 0.49 -7.54 11.48
N LEU A 93 -0.56 -8.38 11.41
CA LEU A 93 -0.99 -9.01 10.16
C LEU A 93 -1.37 -7.96 9.10
N LEU A 94 -2.20 -6.99 9.48
CA LEU A 94 -2.63 -5.95 8.55
C LEU A 94 -1.46 -5.08 8.09
N LYS A 95 -0.50 -4.79 8.97
CA LYS A 95 0.72 -4.07 8.61
C LYS A 95 1.59 -4.86 7.62
N LEU A 96 1.72 -6.17 7.83
CA LEU A 96 2.46 -7.04 6.93
C LEU A 96 1.82 -7.10 5.54
N VAL A 97 0.50 -7.29 5.47
CA VAL A 97 -0.23 -7.36 4.19
C VAL A 97 -0.22 -6.02 3.45
N ASN A 98 -0.30 -4.90 4.17
CA ASN A 98 -0.22 -3.57 3.58
C ASN A 98 1.22 -3.08 3.33
N SER A 99 2.22 -3.93 3.58
CA SER A 99 3.60 -3.61 3.24
C SER A 99 3.81 -3.60 1.72
N SER A 100 4.89 -2.95 1.27
CA SER A 100 5.26 -2.90 -0.14
C SER A 100 5.57 -4.28 -0.75
N MET A 101 5.71 -5.33 0.08
CA MET A 101 5.95 -6.71 -0.38
C MET A 101 4.82 -7.21 -1.28
N TYR A 102 3.56 -6.92 -0.93
CA TYR A 102 2.41 -7.44 -1.67
C TYR A 102 1.86 -6.48 -2.73
N GLY A 103 2.10 -5.16 -2.59
CA GLY A 103 1.87 -4.20 -3.67
C GLY A 103 0.41 -3.99 -4.09
N PHE A 104 -0.57 -4.14 -3.19
CA PHE A 104 -1.98 -3.97 -3.53
C PHE A 104 -2.37 -2.50 -3.80
N PRO A 105 -3.24 -2.23 -4.79
CA PRO A 105 -3.71 -0.88 -5.11
C PRO A 105 -4.67 -0.30 -4.04
N ARG A 106 -5.33 -1.16 -3.25
CA ARG A 106 -6.17 -0.78 -2.11
C ARG A 106 -5.62 -1.34 -0.82
N LYS A 107 -5.74 -0.55 0.25
CA LYS A 107 -5.41 -0.99 1.60
C LYS A 107 -6.37 -2.07 2.08
N ILE A 108 -5.83 -3.12 2.67
CA ILE A 108 -6.57 -4.22 3.27
C ILE A 108 -6.87 -3.88 4.73
N SER A 109 -8.14 -3.94 5.10
CA SER A 109 -8.64 -3.65 6.45
C SER A 109 -9.27 -4.85 7.15
N SER A 110 -9.50 -5.95 6.44
CA SER A 110 -10.12 -7.17 6.97
C SER A 110 -9.07 -8.21 7.31
N VAL A 111 -9.15 -8.78 8.53
CA VAL A 111 -8.28 -9.86 9.01
C VAL A 111 -8.51 -11.13 8.20
N THR A 112 -9.75 -11.49 7.87
CA THR A 112 -10.07 -12.64 7.02
C THR A 112 -9.37 -12.56 5.67
N HIS A 113 -9.41 -11.38 5.04
CA HIS A 113 -8.73 -11.15 3.76
C HIS A 113 -7.20 -11.25 3.91
N ALA A 114 -6.65 -10.72 5.01
CA ALA A 114 -5.23 -10.83 5.32
C ALA A 114 -4.78 -12.30 5.47
N VAL A 115 -5.55 -13.14 6.18
CA VAL A 115 -5.24 -14.57 6.35
C VAL A 115 -5.24 -15.31 5.01
N VAL A 116 -6.19 -15.01 4.12
CA VAL A 116 -6.25 -15.61 2.78
C VAL A 116 -5.06 -15.21 1.91
N ILE A 117 -4.62 -13.95 1.99
CA ILE A 117 -3.44 -13.46 1.23
C ILE A 117 -2.14 -14.07 1.77
N LEU A 118 -1.96 -14.09 3.09
CA LEU A 118 -0.73 -14.55 3.73
C LEU A 118 -0.58 -16.08 3.70
N GLY A 119 -1.69 -16.80 3.85
CA GLY A 119 -1.72 -18.24 4.05
C GLY A 119 -1.30 -18.68 5.47
N PHE A 120 -1.66 -19.91 5.83
CA PHE A 120 -1.48 -20.47 7.17
C PHE A 120 -0.02 -20.48 7.65
N ASN A 121 0.93 -20.81 6.76
CA ASN A 121 2.35 -20.89 7.09
C ASN A 121 2.92 -19.53 7.50
N THR A 122 2.58 -18.47 6.75
CA THR A 122 3.05 -17.12 7.04
C THR A 122 2.46 -16.60 8.34
N VAL A 123 1.17 -16.86 8.58
CA VAL A 123 0.51 -16.49 9.84
C VAL A 123 1.19 -17.17 11.03
N ARG A 124 1.53 -18.45 10.93
CA ARG A 124 2.30 -19.16 11.97
C ARG A 124 3.65 -18.49 12.24
N ASN A 125 4.39 -18.13 11.19
CA ASN A 125 5.69 -17.49 11.33
C ASN A 125 5.58 -16.11 12.02
N VAL A 126 4.55 -15.34 11.69
CA VAL A 126 4.27 -14.04 12.34
C VAL A 126 3.98 -14.24 13.82
N VAL A 127 3.16 -15.24 14.16
CA VAL A 127 2.78 -15.56 15.54
C VAL A 127 3.95 -16.07 16.37
N LEU A 128 4.90 -16.81 15.79
CA LEU A 128 6.09 -17.30 16.49
C LEU A 128 7.20 -16.26 16.62
N SER A 129 7.22 -15.27 15.73
CA SER A 129 8.18 -14.16 15.79
C SER A 129 7.69 -13.00 16.67
N ALA A 130 6.52 -13.16 17.30
CA ALA A 130 5.79 -12.11 17.98
C ALA A 130 6.23 -11.87 19.43
#